data_AF-A0A4Q8R3T7-F1
#
_entry.id   AF-A0A4Q8R3T7-F1
#
_cell.length_a   1.000
_cell.length_b   1.000
_cell.length_c   1.000
_cell.angle_alpha   90.00
_cell.angle_beta   90.00
_cell.angle_gamma   90.00
#
_symmetry.space_group_name_H-M   'P 1'
#
loop_
_entity.id
_entity.type
_entity.pdbx_description
1 polymer ?
#
loop_
_entity_poly.entity_id
_entity_poly.type
_entity_poly.pdbx_seq_one_letter_code
_entity_poly.pdbx_strand_id
1 'polypeptide(L)'
;MEKAMKLVRMSEQKVGLLVPLSRGLPVIDIANSLGVFAPHDPLSNGLLNGALKDGCDWSLIVKHWAHLRSPLKRLANLAIANPDHSCLVMQPFTEQFQIEDAVDQIVAIDITDTERLEEQDPTGRHAMARQFSELPEDKIKRDAPSATGAAQVIDFSHHKQIGDA
;
A
#
# COMPACT_ATOMS: atom_id res chain seq x y z
N MET A 1 -18.78 -5.90 -12.04
CA MET A 1 -18.03 -5.18 -11.00
C MET A 1 -17.09 -6.18 -10.36
N GLU A 2 -15.80 -6.04 -10.58
CA GLU A 2 -14.80 -6.91 -9.97
C GLU A 2 -14.88 -6.67 -8.44
N LYS A 3 -15.25 -7.70 -7.67
CA LYS A 3 -15.31 -7.58 -6.22
C LYS A 3 -13.86 -7.64 -5.72
N ALA A 4 -13.28 -6.49 -5.43
CA ALA A 4 -11.95 -6.40 -4.84
C ALA A 4 -12.00 -6.61 -3.32
N MET A 5 -10.89 -7.10 -2.77
CA MET A 5 -10.69 -7.19 -1.32
C MET A 5 -10.61 -5.79 -0.71
N LYS A 6 -11.22 -5.60 0.46
CA LYS A 6 -11.24 -4.30 1.15
C LYS A 6 -10.96 -4.47 2.63
N LEU A 7 -10.14 -3.59 3.19
CA LEU A 7 -10.12 -3.39 4.62
C LEU A 7 -11.29 -2.48 4.98
N VAL A 8 -12.16 -2.89 5.90
CA VAL A 8 -13.39 -2.17 6.23
C VAL A 8 -13.44 -1.87 7.72
N ARG A 9 -14.04 -0.75 8.09
CA ARG A 9 -14.45 -0.54 9.47
C ARG A 9 -15.59 -1.49 9.82
N MET A 10 -15.54 -2.05 11.01
CA MET A 10 -16.65 -2.77 11.63
C MET A 10 -17.20 -1.96 12.80
N SER A 11 -18.33 -2.39 13.35
CA SER A 11 -18.85 -1.85 14.61
C SER A 11 -17.79 -1.95 15.74
N GLU A 12 -17.96 -1.15 16.78
CA GLU A 12 -17.08 -1.19 17.98
C GLU A 12 -15.61 -0.83 17.70
N GLN A 13 -15.33 -0.02 16.68
CA GLN A 13 -13.97 0.36 16.27
C GLN A 13 -13.10 -0.84 15.86
N LYS A 14 -13.70 -1.94 15.41
CA LYS A 14 -12.97 -3.08 14.87
C LYS A 14 -12.64 -2.87 13.39
N VAL A 15 -11.64 -3.60 12.91
CA VAL A 15 -11.26 -3.63 11.50
C VAL A 15 -11.48 -5.02 10.95
N GLY A 16 -12.19 -5.08 9.83
CA GLY A 16 -12.50 -6.31 9.12
C GLY A 16 -11.85 -6.38 7.74
N LEU A 17 -11.67 -7.58 7.23
CA LEU A 17 -11.27 -7.82 5.85
C LEU A 17 -12.46 -8.35 5.06
N LEU A 18 -13.00 -7.52 4.17
CA LEU A 18 -14.02 -7.94 3.20
C LEU A 18 -13.35 -8.79 2.12
N VAL A 19 -13.73 -10.07 2.05
CA VAL A 19 -13.16 -11.02 1.09
C VAL A 19 -14.26 -11.54 0.15
N PRO A 20 -14.11 -11.42 -1.16
CA PRO A 20 -15.01 -12.06 -2.12
C PRO A 20 -14.82 -13.58 -2.10
N LEU A 21 -15.85 -14.31 -1.66
CA LEU A 21 -15.89 -15.77 -1.72
C LEU A 21 -16.99 -16.24 -2.68
N SER A 22 -16.94 -17.50 -3.11
CA SER A 22 -17.99 -18.11 -3.94
C SER A 22 -19.36 -18.14 -3.26
N ARG A 23 -19.38 -18.20 -1.92
CA ARG A 23 -20.59 -18.21 -1.09
C ARG A 23 -21.14 -16.81 -0.77
N GLY A 24 -20.42 -15.74 -1.12
CA GLY A 24 -20.84 -14.36 -0.83
C GLY A 24 -19.70 -13.41 -0.54
N LEU A 25 -20.02 -12.31 0.16
CA LEU A 25 -19.06 -11.29 0.61
C LEU A 25 -19.02 -11.28 2.14
N PRO A 26 -18.32 -12.22 2.79
CA PRO A 26 -18.08 -12.13 4.22
C PRO A 26 -17.03 -11.07 4.56
N VAL A 27 -17.15 -10.55 5.78
CA VAL A 27 -16.09 -9.80 6.46
C VAL A 27 -15.43 -10.73 7.47
N ILE A 28 -14.11 -10.85 7.39
CA ILE A 28 -13.28 -11.54 8.37
C ILE A 28 -12.98 -10.55 9.50
N ASP A 29 -13.32 -10.89 10.73
CA ASP A 29 -12.84 -10.17 11.92
C ASP A 29 -11.36 -10.48 12.11
N ILE A 30 -10.49 -9.52 11.81
CA ILE A 30 -9.04 -9.76 11.74
C ILE A 30 -8.48 -10.10 13.12
N ALA A 31 -8.86 -9.35 14.16
CA ALA A 31 -8.34 -9.52 15.51
C ALA A 31 -8.72 -10.90 16.08
N ASN A 32 -9.95 -11.34 15.83
CA ASN A 32 -10.42 -12.65 16.27
C ASN A 32 -9.94 -13.81 15.37
N SER A 33 -9.41 -13.51 14.18
CA SER A 33 -8.93 -14.52 13.23
C SER A 33 -7.41 -14.73 13.23
N LEU A 34 -6.65 -14.03 14.07
CA LEU A 34 -5.18 -14.12 14.12
C LEU A 34 -4.66 -15.53 14.39
N GLY A 35 -5.47 -16.37 15.05
CA GLY A 35 -5.15 -17.77 15.32
C GLY A 35 -4.96 -18.62 14.06
N VAL A 36 -5.43 -18.17 12.89
CA VAL A 36 -5.23 -18.87 11.61
C VAL A 36 -3.76 -18.97 11.19
N PHE A 37 -2.92 -18.05 11.67
CA PHE A 37 -1.51 -18.00 11.32
C PHE A 37 -0.63 -18.88 12.22
N ALA A 38 -1.13 -19.37 13.34
CA ALA A 38 -0.31 -20.11 14.30
C ALA A 38 -0.22 -21.61 13.95
N PRO A 39 0.95 -22.27 14.14
CA PRO A 39 2.28 -21.73 14.47
C PRO A 39 3.14 -21.36 13.23
N HIS A 40 2.57 -21.42 12.02
CA HIS A 40 3.35 -21.42 10.77
C HIS A 40 3.70 -20.03 10.22
N ASP A 41 3.08 -18.96 10.72
CA ASP A 41 3.32 -17.58 10.27
C ASP A 41 3.20 -16.56 11.42
N PRO A 42 4.12 -16.62 12.41
CA PRO A 42 4.11 -15.69 13.54
C PRO A 42 4.35 -14.23 13.12
N LEU A 43 5.00 -13.99 11.98
CA LEU A 43 5.26 -12.65 11.48
C LEU A 43 3.98 -11.96 11.00
N SER A 44 3.19 -12.63 10.15
CA SER A 44 1.89 -12.09 9.71
C SER A 44 0.96 -11.86 10.90
N ASN A 45 0.96 -12.77 11.87
CA ASN A 45 0.23 -12.60 13.13
C ASN A 45 0.72 -11.34 13.86
N GLY A 46 2.03 -11.21 14.11
CA GLY A 46 2.59 -10.07 14.84
C GLY A 46 2.31 -8.71 14.17
N LEU A 47 2.40 -8.63 12.84
CA LEU A 47 2.12 -7.41 12.08
C LEU A 47 0.65 -7.00 12.18
N LEU A 48 -0.28 -7.95 11.99
CA LEU A 48 -1.71 -7.67 12.08
C LEU A 48 -2.14 -7.37 13.52
N ASN A 49 -1.63 -8.13 14.48
CA ASN A 49 -1.88 -7.91 15.89
C ASN A 49 -1.37 -6.54 16.35
N GLY A 50 -0.15 -6.14 15.96
CA GLY A 50 0.42 -4.85 16.34
C GLY A 50 -0.31 -3.65 15.73
N ALA A 51 -0.91 -3.80 14.54
CA ALA A 51 -1.56 -2.70 13.85
C ALA A 51 -3.08 -2.62 14.08
N LEU A 52 -3.74 -3.73 14.43
CA LEU A 52 -5.21 -3.85 14.37
C LEU A 52 -5.85 -4.37 15.65
N LYS A 53 -5.09 -4.87 16.63
CA LYS A 53 -5.66 -5.48 17.85
C LYS A 53 -6.38 -4.46 18.74
N ASP A 54 -5.80 -3.28 18.89
CA ASP A 54 -6.30 -2.26 19.82
C ASP A 54 -7.38 -1.35 19.19
N GLY A 55 -7.91 -1.76 18.03
CA GLY A 55 -8.99 -1.08 17.31
C GLY A 55 -8.53 -0.40 16.02
N CYS A 56 -9.34 0.54 15.57
CA CYS A 56 -9.29 1.12 14.25
C CYS A 56 -8.51 2.44 14.22
N ASP A 57 -7.18 2.40 14.38
CA ASP A 57 -6.31 3.54 14.09
C ASP A 57 -5.91 3.55 12.60
N TRP A 58 -6.71 4.25 11.80
CA TRP A 58 -6.44 4.38 10.37
C TRP A 58 -5.11 5.04 10.04
N SER A 59 -4.61 5.94 10.89
CA SER A 59 -3.31 6.59 10.67
C SER A 59 -2.18 5.57 10.78
N LEU A 60 -2.27 4.69 11.79
CA LEU A 60 -1.31 3.59 11.97
C LEU A 60 -1.38 2.59 10.82
N ILE A 61 -2.59 2.23 10.37
CA ILE A 61 -2.81 1.31 9.25
C ILE A 61 -2.20 1.87 7.96
N VAL A 62 -2.46 3.14 7.64
CA VAL A 62 -1.91 3.79 6.43
C VAL A 62 -0.40 3.90 6.52
N LYS A 63 0.15 4.29 7.69
CA LYS A 63 1.60 4.39 7.92
C LYS A 63 2.30 3.05 7.68
N HIS A 64 1.69 1.94 8.09
CA HIS A 64 2.27 0.60 7.96
C HIS A 64 1.73 -0.19 6.76
N TRP A 65 1.00 0.45 5.84
CA TRP A 65 0.27 -0.21 4.75
C TRP A 65 1.15 -1.15 3.91
N ALA A 66 2.36 -0.70 3.57
CA ALA A 66 3.31 -1.49 2.81
C ALA A 66 3.59 -2.87 3.44
N HIS A 67 3.61 -2.94 4.77
CA HIS A 67 3.86 -4.17 5.54
C HIS A 67 2.58 -4.97 5.81
N LEU A 68 1.41 -4.33 5.84
CA LEU A 68 0.14 -5.00 6.12
C LEU A 68 -0.47 -5.71 4.91
N ARG A 69 -0.15 -5.25 3.68
CA ARG A 69 -0.70 -5.86 2.45
C ARG A 69 -0.47 -7.37 2.35
N SER A 70 0.76 -7.83 2.59
CA SER A 70 1.10 -9.26 2.47
C SER A 70 0.37 -10.12 3.52
N PRO A 71 0.39 -9.78 4.82
CA PRO A 71 -0.42 -10.45 5.84
C PRO A 71 -1.93 -10.46 5.56
N LEU A 72 -2.50 -9.34 5.09
CA LEU A 72 -3.94 -9.26 4.75
C LEU A 72 -4.29 -10.18 3.57
N LYS A 73 -3.46 -10.20 2.52
CA LYS A 73 -3.61 -11.13 1.40
C LYS A 73 -3.51 -12.59 1.85
N ARG A 74 -2.58 -12.90 2.75
CA ARG A 74 -2.44 -14.26 3.32
C ARG A 74 -3.68 -14.66 4.09
N LEU A 75 -4.23 -13.78 4.94
CA LEU A 75 -5.48 -14.02 5.66
C LEU A 75 -6.63 -14.35 4.70
N ALA A 76 -6.79 -13.56 3.64
CA ALA A 76 -7.81 -13.81 2.64
C ALA A 76 -7.58 -15.14 1.90
N ASN A 77 -6.35 -15.45 1.50
CA ASN A 77 -6.04 -16.71 0.84
C ASN A 77 -6.35 -17.91 1.73
N LEU A 78 -6.10 -17.81 3.04
CA LEU A 78 -6.48 -18.83 4.02
C LEU A 78 -8.01 -18.99 4.10
N ALA A 79 -8.75 -17.88 4.12
CA ALA A 79 -10.21 -17.91 4.10
C ALA A 79 -10.80 -18.45 2.78
N ILE A 80 -10.15 -18.18 1.64
CA ILE A 80 -10.54 -18.72 0.34
C ILE A 80 -10.27 -20.22 0.29
N ALA A 81 -9.10 -20.66 0.77
CA ALA A 81 -8.67 -22.05 0.71
C ALA A 81 -9.43 -22.93 1.72
N ASN A 82 -9.72 -22.40 2.91
CA ASN A 82 -10.40 -23.13 3.98
C ASN A 82 -11.38 -22.20 4.74
N PRO A 83 -12.56 -21.90 4.16
CA PRO A 83 -13.52 -21.01 4.78
C PRO A 83 -14.08 -21.56 6.10
N ASP A 84 -14.06 -22.87 6.31
CA ASP A 84 -14.62 -23.51 7.51
C ASP A 84 -13.55 -23.71 8.61
N HIS A 85 -12.39 -23.03 8.52
CA HIS A 85 -11.30 -23.11 9.50
C HIS A 85 -11.76 -22.59 10.88
N SER A 86 -11.49 -23.34 11.95
CA SER A 86 -11.98 -23.05 13.31
C SER A 86 -11.52 -21.71 13.89
N CYS A 87 -10.35 -21.23 13.46
CA CYS A 87 -9.80 -19.93 13.86
C CYS A 87 -10.19 -18.77 12.93
N LEU A 88 -11.07 -18.98 11.94
CA LEU A 88 -11.59 -17.90 11.10
C LEU A 88 -12.94 -17.44 11.63
N VAL A 89 -13.03 -16.16 11.97
CA VAL A 89 -14.28 -15.52 12.38
C VAL A 89 -14.78 -14.69 11.21
N MET A 90 -15.80 -15.20 10.52
CA MET A 90 -16.45 -14.55 9.39
C MET A 90 -17.88 -14.18 9.74
N GLN A 91 -18.30 -13.00 9.28
CA GLN A 91 -19.68 -12.53 9.40
C GLN A 91 -20.19 -11.99 8.07
N PRO A 92 -21.50 -12.08 7.80
CA PRO A 92 -22.08 -11.50 6.60
C PRO A 92 -21.81 -9.99 6.53
N PHE A 93 -21.41 -9.49 5.35
CA PHE A 93 -21.30 -8.04 5.16
C PHE A 93 -22.71 -7.41 5.16
N THR A 94 -22.96 -6.55 6.14
CA THR A 94 -24.18 -5.72 6.23
C THR A 94 -23.83 -4.25 6.02
N GLU A 95 -24.67 -3.51 5.29
CA GLU A 95 -24.46 -2.07 5.01
C GLU A 95 -24.35 -1.21 6.28
N GLN A 96 -24.82 -1.72 7.43
CA GLN A 96 -24.67 -1.12 8.76
C GLN A 96 -23.21 -0.91 9.19
N PHE A 97 -22.24 -1.62 8.59
CA PHE A 97 -20.81 -1.37 8.84
C PHE A 97 -20.33 0.03 8.38
N GLN A 98 -21.16 0.78 7.64
CA GLN A 98 -20.75 2.04 7.03
C GLN A 98 -21.34 3.31 7.67
N ILE A 99 -22.30 3.24 8.61
CA ILE A 99 -23.26 4.36 8.74
C ILE A 99 -23.24 5.14 10.07
N GLU A 100 -22.76 4.65 11.21
CA GLU A 100 -23.26 5.27 12.45
C GLU A 100 -22.66 6.59 12.95
N ASP A 101 -21.46 7.06 12.56
CA ASP A 101 -20.98 8.36 13.11
C ASP A 101 -19.75 9.00 12.42
N ALA A 102 -19.68 8.98 11.09
CA ALA A 102 -18.47 9.37 10.37
C ALA A 102 -18.70 10.44 9.31
N VAL A 103 -18.98 11.66 9.74
CA VAL A 103 -18.56 12.82 8.94
C VAL A 103 -17.03 12.83 9.01
N ASP A 104 -16.34 12.65 7.87
CA ASP A 104 -14.88 12.72 7.69
C ASP A 104 -13.99 11.54 8.14
N GLN A 105 -14.49 10.30 8.31
CA GLN A 105 -13.64 9.15 8.67
C GLN A 105 -13.48 8.12 7.54
N ILE A 106 -12.30 7.48 7.47
CA ILE A 106 -12.03 6.38 6.53
C ILE A 106 -12.97 5.21 6.86
N VAL A 107 -13.78 4.82 5.88
CA VAL A 107 -14.73 3.68 6.01
C VAL A 107 -14.16 2.39 5.44
N ALA A 108 -13.32 2.48 4.43
CA ALA A 108 -12.67 1.34 3.80
C ALA A 108 -11.39 1.73 3.04
N ILE A 109 -10.50 0.77 2.86
CA ILE A 109 -9.31 0.85 1.98
C ILE A 109 -9.37 -0.30 0.99
N ASP A 110 -9.38 0.02 -0.30
CA ASP A 110 -9.30 -0.99 -1.37
C ASP A 110 -7.90 -1.61 -1.39
N ILE A 111 -7.86 -2.95 -1.44
CA ILE A 111 -6.61 -3.70 -1.54
C ILE A 111 -6.42 -4.11 -2.99
N THR A 112 -5.68 -3.29 -3.75
CA THR A 112 -5.36 -3.54 -5.15
C THR A 112 -3.96 -4.15 -5.31
N ASP A 113 -3.80 -4.96 -6.35
CA ASP A 113 -2.53 -5.58 -6.75
C ASP A 113 -1.61 -4.64 -7.54
N THR A 114 -1.75 -3.33 -7.38
CA THR A 114 -0.89 -2.36 -8.08
C THR A 114 0.52 -2.38 -7.47
N GLU A 115 1.28 -3.39 -7.86
CA GLU A 115 2.73 -3.32 -7.95
C GLU A 115 3.05 -2.54 -9.21
N ARG A 116 3.16 -1.21 -9.09
CA ARG A 116 4.33 -0.59 -9.72
C ARG A 116 5.41 -0.56 -8.67
N LEU A 117 5.96 -1.75 -8.42
CA LEU A 117 7.39 -1.83 -8.21
C LEU A 117 7.96 -1.48 -9.59
N GLU A 118 7.99 -0.19 -9.95
CA GLU A 118 9.20 0.25 -10.63
C GLU A 118 10.28 -0.23 -9.68
N GLU A 119 11.02 -1.25 -10.11
CA GLU A 119 12.20 -1.73 -9.43
C GLU A 119 12.87 -0.49 -8.89
N GLN A 120 12.76 -0.28 -7.57
CA GLN A 120 13.58 0.71 -6.93
C GLN A 120 14.96 0.18 -7.20
N ASP A 121 15.55 0.72 -8.26
CA ASP A 121 16.88 0.43 -8.70
C ASP A 121 17.70 1.49 -7.98
N PRO A 122 18.11 1.26 -6.73
CA PRO A 122 18.89 2.23 -5.98
C PRO A 122 20.19 2.55 -6.70
N THR A 123 20.61 1.71 -7.66
CA THR A 123 21.79 1.92 -8.49
C THR A 123 21.52 2.72 -9.76
N GLY A 124 20.26 2.95 -10.13
CA GLY A 124 19.86 3.65 -11.35
C GLY A 124 20.33 2.99 -12.65
N ARG A 125 20.74 1.73 -12.61
CA ARG A 125 21.22 0.94 -13.75
C ARG A 125 20.20 0.85 -14.89
N HIS A 126 18.93 0.65 -14.60
CA HIS A 126 17.84 0.64 -15.57
C HIS A 126 17.55 2.03 -16.11
N ALA A 127 17.70 3.09 -15.30
CA ALA A 127 17.62 4.47 -15.78
C ALA A 127 18.76 4.78 -16.77
N MET A 128 20.00 4.37 -16.44
CA MET A 128 21.14 4.49 -17.36
C MET A 128 20.92 3.69 -18.64
N ALA A 129 20.47 2.43 -18.55
CA ALA A 129 20.23 1.60 -19.73
C ALA A 129 19.22 2.23 -20.71
N ARG A 130 18.18 2.91 -20.19
CA ARG A 130 17.19 3.61 -21.02
C ARG A 130 17.81 4.83 -21.72
N GLN A 131 18.61 5.64 -21.01
CA GLN A 131 19.29 6.80 -21.60
C GLN A 131 20.27 6.43 -22.73
N PHE A 132 20.94 5.27 -22.63
CA PHE A 132 21.87 4.81 -23.66
C PHE A 132 21.20 4.06 -24.81
N SER A 133 19.92 3.70 -24.69
CA SER A 133 19.14 3.07 -25.76
C SER A 133 18.43 4.09 -26.66
N GLU A 134 18.27 5.33 -26.20
CA GLU A 134 17.60 6.43 -26.91
C GLU A 134 18.57 7.34 -27.69
N LEU A 135 19.80 6.91 -27.95
CA LEU A 135 20.72 7.68 -28.81
C LEU A 135 20.37 7.40 -30.28
N PRO A 136 19.89 8.38 -31.06
CA PRO A 136 19.73 8.20 -32.49
C PRO A 136 21.14 8.14 -33.09
N GLU A 137 21.51 6.98 -33.62
CA GLU A 137 22.61 6.88 -34.56
C GLU A 137 22.24 7.69 -35.81
N ASP A 138 22.70 8.95 -35.92
CA ASP A 138 23.20 9.40 -37.21
C ASP A 138 24.09 10.66 -37.15
N LYS A 139 25.15 10.59 -37.96
CA LYS A 139 26.01 11.66 -38.50
C LYS A 139 27.08 12.25 -37.59
N ILE A 140 28.14 11.45 -37.51
CA ILE A 140 29.53 11.92 -37.59
C ILE A 140 29.67 12.90 -38.79
N LYS A 141 29.91 14.18 -38.51
CA LYS A 141 30.79 14.99 -39.38
C LYS A 141 31.69 15.88 -38.53
N ARG A 142 32.96 15.53 -38.63
CA ARG A 142 34.16 16.07 -38.01
C ARG A 142 34.45 17.44 -38.60
N ASP A 143 34.61 18.45 -37.74
CA ASP A 143 35.63 19.50 -37.86
C ASP A 143 35.88 20.10 -36.46
N ALA A 144 37.15 20.13 -36.06
CA ALA A 144 37.65 20.52 -34.74
C ALA A 144 38.22 21.95 -34.79
N PRO A 145 38.86 22.49 -33.73
CA PRO A 145 38.51 22.56 -32.30
C PRO A 145 38.61 24.02 -31.76
N SER A 146 37.96 24.38 -30.64
CA SER A 146 38.64 25.13 -29.56
C SER A 146 37.76 25.38 -28.33
N ALA A 147 38.28 24.92 -27.19
CA ALA A 147 38.44 25.66 -25.95
C ALA A 147 37.22 26.12 -25.11
N THR A 148 37.28 25.62 -23.86
CA THR A 148 36.97 26.30 -22.60
C THR A 148 35.57 26.08 -22.04
N GLY A 149 35.53 25.28 -20.97
CA GLY A 149 34.35 25.06 -20.16
C GLY A 149 33.88 26.33 -19.48
N ALA A 150 32.56 26.44 -19.34
CA ALA A 150 31.92 27.30 -18.38
C ALA A 150 31.00 26.42 -17.51
N ALA A 151 31.49 26.06 -16.33
CA ALA A 151 30.65 25.55 -15.27
C ALA A 151 29.84 26.72 -14.71
N GLN A 152 28.51 26.66 -14.74
CA GLN A 152 27.67 27.62 -14.04
C GLN A 152 27.39 27.13 -12.61
N VAL A 153 27.82 27.93 -11.64
CA VAL A 153 27.48 27.79 -10.22
C VAL A 153 26.22 28.62 -9.97
N ILE A 154 25.17 28.00 -9.44
CA ILE A 154 23.93 28.68 -9.04
C ILE A 154 23.99 28.90 -7.53
N ASP A 155 23.94 30.16 -7.10
CA ASP A 155 23.89 30.59 -5.70
C ASP A 155 22.43 30.88 -5.30
N PHE A 156 21.99 30.37 -4.14
CA PHE A 156 20.62 30.47 -3.62
C PHE A 156 20.48 31.49 -2.48
N SER A 157 21.44 32.38 -2.33
CA SER A 157 21.40 33.40 -1.28
C SER A 157 20.57 34.60 -1.74
N HIS A 158 19.24 34.56 -1.59
CA HIS A 158 18.42 35.73 -1.22
C HIS A 158 16.96 35.32 -0.96
N HIS A 159 16.67 34.97 0.29
CA HIS A 159 15.37 35.27 0.89
C HIS A 159 15.56 36.42 1.85
N LYS A 160 15.01 37.58 1.52
CA LYS A 160 14.67 38.58 2.54
C LYS A 160 13.30 39.14 2.22
N GLN A 161 12.36 38.79 3.11
CA GLN A 161 11.09 39.45 3.34
C GLN A 161 11.24 40.97 3.44
N ILE A 162 10.13 41.66 3.20
CA ILE A 162 9.59 42.91 3.78
C ILE A 162 8.69 43.46 2.65
N GLY A 163 7.41 43.75 2.80
CA GLY A 163 6.61 44.14 3.96
C GLY A 163 5.60 45.19 3.46
N ASP A 164 4.46 45.29 4.14
CA ASP A 164 3.23 46.01 3.79
C ASP A 164 3.36 47.45 3.27
N ALA A 165 2.48 47.81 2.33
CA ALA A 165 1.37 48.78 2.49
C ALA A 165 0.75 49.15 1.13
#